data_AF-A0A920BV18-F1
#
_entry.id   AF-A0A920BV18-F1
#
_cell.length_a   1.000
_cell.length_b   1.000
_cell.length_c   1.000
_cell.angle_alpha   90.00
_cell.angle_beta   90.00
_cell.angle_gamma   90.00
#
_symmetry.space_group_name_H-M   'P 1'
#
loop_
_entity.id
_entity.type
_entity.pdbx_description
1 polymer ?
#
loop_
_entity_poly.entity_id
_entity_poly.type
_entity_poly.pdbx_seq_one_letter_code
_entity_poly.pdbx_strand_id
1 'polypeptide(L)'
;MTFAALIPMAVIVALPLLFFIVNIKKKVTHWLLVVYIGVLLLSFVAAFFIKSEALEITDRPRDDLYYLLNSGEIYAKGSNLLLKEDSFPIEGEKVRVTSSHGDEGSSVYIERKAEDDQKMDVLAYGSFSIAKLDVSEDIVLPAVQLKDETLTIVYPEYQDLKTSIVMNEFTIEQFTGNTKFNSEFQIDGPILLIRIPPDLEIEADSTTELNYIDE
;
A
#
# COMPACT_ATOMS: atom_id res chain seq x y z
N MET A 1 -22.69 21.93 2.86
CA MET A 1 -21.81 23.07 3.21
C MET A 1 -21.81 23.22 4.71
N THR A 2 -20.70 22.95 5.38
CA THR A 2 -20.55 23.25 6.81
C THR A 2 -20.48 24.76 6.99
N PHE A 3 -21.02 25.28 8.10
CA PHE A 3 -20.99 26.73 8.42
C PHE A 3 -19.57 27.33 8.36
N ALA A 4 -18.54 26.51 8.54
CA ALA A 4 -17.14 26.89 8.42
C ALA A 4 -16.72 27.35 7.01
N ALA A 5 -17.40 26.90 5.94
CA ALA A 5 -17.09 27.28 4.56
C ALA A 5 -17.72 28.62 4.13
N LEU A 6 -18.72 29.12 4.88
CA LEU A 6 -19.39 30.39 4.58
C LEU A 6 -18.53 31.61 4.93
N ILE A 7 -17.69 31.51 5.96
CA ILE A 7 -16.80 32.58 6.42
C ILE A 7 -15.73 32.93 5.37
N PRO A 8 -14.94 31.98 4.82
CA PRO A 8 -13.96 32.29 3.79
C PRO A 8 -14.62 32.79 2.49
N MET A 9 -15.81 32.28 2.15
CA MET A 9 -16.57 32.74 0.99
C MET A 9 -17.03 34.21 1.13
N ALA A 10 -17.48 34.60 2.33
CA ALA A 10 -17.84 35.98 2.63
C ALA A 10 -16.62 36.93 2.56
N VAL A 11 -15.43 36.48 3.00
CA VAL A 11 -14.18 37.25 2.90
C VAL A 11 -13.76 37.46 1.44
N ILE A 12 -13.90 36.44 0.57
CA ILE A 12 -13.62 36.54 -0.87
C ILE A 12 -14.55 37.51 -1.58
N VAL A 13 -15.82 37.61 -1.17
CA VAL A 13 -16.77 38.55 -1.79
C VAL A 13 -16.57 39.96 -1.24
N ALA A 14 -16.28 40.09 0.06
CA ALA A 14 -16.09 41.38 0.72
C ALA A 14 -14.79 42.09 0.30
N LEU A 15 -13.69 41.37 0.06
CA LEU A 15 -12.41 41.97 -0.34
C LEU A 15 -12.42 42.72 -1.69
N PRO A 16 -12.94 42.18 -2.80
CA PRO A 16 -13.06 42.91 -4.06
C PRO A 16 -14.13 44.01 -3.98
N LEU A 17 -15.19 43.83 -3.18
CA LEU A 17 -16.20 44.89 -2.94
C LEU A 17 -15.59 46.07 -2.18
N LEU A 18 -14.84 45.82 -1.10
CA LEU A 18 -14.08 46.84 -0.38
C LEU A 18 -13.02 47.49 -1.27
N PHE A 19 -12.37 46.73 -2.14
CA PHE A 19 -11.38 47.24 -3.08
C PHE A 19 -11.99 48.16 -4.15
N PHE A 20 -13.17 47.82 -4.70
CA PHE A 20 -13.90 48.70 -5.65
C PHE A 20 -14.38 50.01 -5.02
N ILE A 21 -14.61 50.02 -3.70
CA ILE A 21 -14.97 51.24 -2.96
C ILE A 21 -13.74 52.17 -2.80
N VAL A 22 -12.52 51.64 -2.79
CA VAL A 22 -11.30 52.44 -2.68
C VAL A 22 -10.83 52.86 -4.08
N ASN A 23 -11.08 54.12 -4.43
CA ASN A 23 -10.69 54.75 -5.70
C ASN A 23 -9.16 54.93 -5.79
N ILE A 24 -8.43 53.98 -6.41
CA ILE A 24 -6.97 53.99 -6.44
C ILE A 24 -6.41 54.38 -7.82
N LYS A 25 -5.99 55.64 -7.97
CA LYS A 25 -5.04 56.07 -9.02
C LYS A 25 -3.62 55.64 -8.62
N LYS A 26 -3.19 54.39 -8.85
CA LYS A 26 -1.80 53.96 -8.57
C LYS A 26 -1.17 53.10 -9.65
N LYS A 27 0.17 53.20 -9.71
CA LYS A 27 1.10 52.53 -10.64
C LYS A 27 0.84 51.01 -10.72
N VAL A 28 1.06 50.46 -11.92
CA VAL A 28 0.86 49.04 -12.32
C VAL A 28 1.35 48.02 -11.27
N THR A 29 2.43 48.32 -10.54
CA THR A 29 2.95 47.48 -9.45
C THR A 29 1.94 47.17 -8.35
N HIS A 30 1.03 48.11 -8.01
CA HIS A 30 0.00 47.87 -7.00
C HIS A 30 -1.11 46.96 -7.54
N TRP A 31 -1.40 47.02 -8.84
CA TRP A 31 -2.39 46.17 -9.48
C TRP A 31 -1.92 44.71 -9.54
N LEU A 32 -0.64 44.50 -9.87
CA LEU A 32 -0.03 43.17 -9.86
C LEU A 32 -0.08 42.54 -8.47
N LEU A 33 0.20 43.34 -7.42
CA LEU A 33 0.13 42.89 -6.04
C LEU A 33 -1.31 42.52 -5.60
N VAL A 34 -2.32 43.28 -6.05
CA VAL A 34 -3.73 42.98 -5.76
C VAL A 34 -4.17 41.68 -6.45
N VAL A 35 -3.81 41.50 -7.72
CA VAL A 35 -4.11 40.27 -8.46
C VAL A 35 -3.44 39.07 -7.78
N TYR A 36 -2.17 39.21 -7.38
CA TYR A 36 -1.44 38.18 -6.67
C TYR A 36 -2.14 37.77 -5.36
N ILE A 37 -2.53 38.75 -4.52
CA ILE A 37 -3.28 38.48 -3.29
C ILE A 37 -4.63 37.81 -3.59
N GLY A 38 -5.33 38.26 -4.63
CA GLY A 38 -6.59 37.68 -5.06
C GLY A 38 -6.47 36.21 -5.46
N VAL A 39 -5.45 35.88 -6.27
CA VAL A 39 -5.15 34.48 -6.64
C VAL A 39 -4.81 33.64 -5.41
N LEU A 40 -4.02 34.19 -4.48
CA LEU A 40 -3.61 33.46 -3.27
C LEU A 40 -4.80 33.15 -2.35
N LEU A 41 -5.73 34.10 -2.20
CA LEU A 41 -6.97 33.89 -1.45
C LEU A 41 -7.91 32.90 -2.15
N LEU A 42 -7.99 32.96 -3.48
CA LEU A 42 -8.78 32.02 -4.27
C LEU A 42 -8.23 30.59 -4.12
N SER A 43 -6.91 30.42 -4.22
CA SER A 43 -6.24 29.12 -3.99
C SER A 43 -6.48 28.59 -2.58
N PHE A 44 -6.43 29.45 -1.57
CA PHE A 44 -6.73 29.07 -0.19
C PHE A 44 -8.16 28.52 -0.03
N VAL A 45 -9.14 29.13 -0.70
CA VAL A 45 -10.52 28.62 -0.65
C VAL A 45 -10.70 27.37 -1.50
N ALA A 46 -10.06 27.30 -2.67
CA ALA A 46 -10.05 26.08 -3.48
C ALA A 46 -9.51 24.88 -2.70
N ALA A 47 -8.53 25.07 -1.81
CA ALA A 47 -8.02 24.01 -0.95
C ALA A 47 -9.07 23.38 -0.04
N PHE A 48 -10.10 24.13 0.41
CA PHE A 48 -11.21 23.56 1.20
C PHE A 48 -12.19 22.70 0.39
N PHE A 49 -12.19 22.85 -0.94
CA PHE A 49 -12.99 22.01 -1.85
C PHE A 49 -12.23 20.76 -2.29
N ILE A 50 -10.91 20.68 -2.04
CA ILE A 50 -10.16 19.44 -2.16
C ILE A 50 -10.62 18.55 -1.01
N LYS A 51 -11.39 17.52 -1.36
CA LYS A 51 -11.86 16.51 -0.42
C LYS A 51 -10.64 15.71 0.05
N SER A 52 -10.01 16.12 1.15
CA SER A 52 -9.05 15.28 1.84
C SER A 52 -9.84 14.26 2.65
N GLU A 53 -10.16 13.12 2.04
CA GLU A 53 -10.29 11.93 2.87
C GLU A 53 -8.94 11.82 3.58
N ALA A 54 -8.96 11.88 4.91
CA ALA A 54 -7.76 11.69 5.71
C ALA A 54 -7.38 10.23 5.52
N LEU A 55 -6.59 9.98 4.49
CA LEU A 55 -6.03 8.68 4.24
C LEU A 55 -5.12 8.39 5.42
N GLU A 56 -5.27 7.18 5.98
CA GLU A 56 -4.50 6.76 7.13
C GLU A 56 -3.04 6.64 6.70
N ILE A 57 -2.25 7.68 7.01
CA ILE A 57 -0.82 7.69 6.72
C ILE A 57 -0.21 6.64 7.62
N THR A 58 0.09 5.52 7.00
CA THR A 58 0.64 4.38 7.69
C THR A 58 2.14 4.59 7.79
N ASP A 59 2.59 4.99 8.98
CA ASP A 59 4.01 4.93 9.36
C ASP A 59 4.31 3.50 9.81
N ARG A 60 4.00 2.51 8.95
CA ARG A 60 4.40 1.12 9.20
C ARG A 60 5.93 1.14 9.22
N PRO A 61 6.57 0.67 10.30
CA PRO A 61 8.00 0.45 10.25
C PRO A 61 8.30 -0.41 9.04
N ARG A 62 9.40 -0.10 8.36
CA ARG A 62 9.95 -0.90 7.27
C ARG A 62 10.51 -2.18 7.86
N ASP A 63 9.62 -2.99 8.42
CA ASP A 63 9.93 -4.31 8.90
C ASP A 63 10.17 -5.13 7.65
N ASP A 64 11.41 -5.59 7.50
CA ASP A 64 11.83 -6.42 6.40
C ASP A 64 11.09 -7.76 6.52
N LEU A 65 10.11 -7.98 5.65
CA LEU A 65 9.25 -9.16 5.72
C LEU A 65 10.08 -10.44 5.62
N TYR A 66 11.15 -10.42 4.82
CA TYR A 66 12.10 -11.52 4.72
C TYR A 66 12.86 -11.75 6.03
N TYR A 67 13.24 -10.68 6.74
CA TYR A 67 13.86 -10.82 8.06
C TYR A 67 12.89 -11.45 9.08
N LEU A 68 11.64 -10.98 9.13
CA LEU A 68 10.62 -11.53 10.03
C LEU A 68 10.34 -13.01 9.75
N LEU A 69 10.30 -13.38 8.47
CA LEU A 69 10.11 -14.75 8.02
C LEU A 69 11.26 -15.66 8.43
N ASN A 70 12.51 -15.26 8.16
CA ASN A 70 13.70 -16.06 8.48
C ASN A 70 14.04 -16.11 9.98
N SER A 71 13.57 -15.14 10.77
CA SER A 71 13.77 -15.11 12.22
C SER A 71 12.69 -15.84 13.01
N GLY A 72 11.62 -16.30 12.34
CA GLY A 72 10.44 -16.87 12.99
C GLY A 72 9.59 -15.84 13.75
N GLU A 73 9.96 -14.56 13.74
CA GLU A 73 9.20 -13.49 14.41
C GLU A 73 7.93 -13.10 13.65
N ILE A 74 7.71 -13.63 12.44
CA ILE A 74 6.54 -13.34 11.60
C ILE A 74 5.20 -13.57 12.32
N TYR A 75 5.13 -14.56 13.22
CA TYR A 75 3.91 -14.83 13.99
C TYR A 75 3.64 -13.81 15.09
N ALA A 76 4.69 -13.28 15.71
CA ALA A 76 4.58 -12.34 16.82
C ALA A 76 4.43 -10.88 16.32
N LYS A 77 5.13 -10.54 15.24
CA LYS A 77 5.26 -9.16 14.74
C LYS A 77 4.64 -8.93 13.37
N GLY A 78 4.40 -9.98 12.58
CA GLY A 78 3.87 -9.88 11.22
C GLY A 78 2.34 -9.92 11.10
N SER A 79 1.60 -9.92 12.22
CA SER A 79 0.12 -9.99 12.19
C SER A 79 -0.54 -8.86 11.40
N ASN A 80 0.04 -7.65 11.41
CA ASN A 80 -0.40 -6.51 10.61
C ASN A 80 -0.01 -6.61 9.13
N LEU A 81 0.87 -7.53 8.78
CA LEU A 81 1.33 -7.82 7.41
C LEU A 81 0.59 -9.02 6.80
N LEU A 82 -0.24 -9.73 7.58
CA LEU A 82 -1.05 -10.84 7.09
C LEU A 82 -2.20 -10.28 6.25
N LEU A 83 -2.21 -10.62 4.96
CA LEU A 83 -3.20 -10.14 4.00
C LEU A 83 -4.29 -11.18 3.74
N LYS A 84 -3.92 -12.47 3.75
CA LYS A 84 -4.85 -13.57 3.53
C LYS A 84 -4.37 -14.84 4.21
N GLU A 85 -5.33 -15.64 4.68
CA GLU A 85 -5.11 -16.96 5.23
C GLU A 85 -6.16 -17.91 4.66
N ASP A 86 -5.71 -19.00 4.05
CA ASP A 86 -6.55 -20.10 3.57
C ASP A 86 -6.10 -21.40 4.26
N SER A 87 -7.03 -22.26 4.66
CA SER A 87 -6.72 -23.56 5.28
C SER A 87 -7.43 -24.68 4.53
N PHE A 88 -6.68 -25.72 4.18
CA PHE A 88 -7.16 -26.83 3.35
C PHE A 88 -7.00 -28.15 4.09
N PRO A 89 -8.06 -28.99 4.17
CA PRO A 89 -7.93 -30.35 4.69
C PRO A 89 -7.09 -31.19 3.75
N ILE A 90 -6.23 -32.04 4.32
CA ILE A 90 -5.37 -32.97 3.59
C ILE A 90 -5.88 -34.39 3.80
N GLU A 91 -6.14 -35.10 2.70
CA GLU A 91 -6.61 -36.49 2.73
C GLU A 91 -5.49 -37.53 2.45
N GLY A 92 -4.37 -37.08 1.89
CA GLY A 92 -3.26 -37.95 1.44
C GLY A 92 -1.92 -37.63 2.11
N GLU A 93 -0.91 -38.44 1.81
CA GLU A 93 0.46 -38.29 2.36
C GLU A 93 1.33 -37.36 1.51
N LYS A 94 0.86 -36.95 0.33
CA LYS A 94 1.60 -36.11 -0.61
C LYS A 94 0.73 -35.00 -1.16
N VAL A 95 1.31 -33.82 -1.34
CA VAL A 95 0.70 -32.72 -2.07
C VAL A 95 1.66 -32.20 -3.12
N ARG A 96 1.16 -32.02 -4.34
CA ARG A 96 1.91 -31.38 -5.42
C ARG A 96 1.64 -29.89 -5.44
N VAL A 97 2.66 -29.06 -5.43
CA VAL A 97 2.56 -27.61 -5.56
C VAL A 97 2.90 -27.21 -6.99
N THR A 98 2.01 -26.42 -7.58
CA THR A 98 2.13 -25.90 -8.95
C THR A 98 1.86 -24.41 -8.96
N SER A 99 2.54 -23.68 -9.85
CA SER A 99 2.29 -22.25 -10.04
C SER A 99 2.02 -21.93 -11.51
N SER A 100 1.02 -21.09 -11.77
CA SER A 100 0.79 -20.54 -13.10
C SER A 100 1.43 -19.17 -13.20
N HIS A 101 2.31 -18.97 -14.19
CA HIS A 101 2.97 -17.68 -14.47
C HIS A 101 3.68 -17.11 -13.24
N GLY A 102 4.64 -17.86 -12.68
CA GLY A 102 5.59 -17.28 -11.73
C GLY A 102 6.51 -16.31 -12.45
N ASP A 103 6.45 -15.03 -12.10
CA ASP A 103 7.57 -14.12 -12.37
C ASP A 103 8.84 -14.71 -11.71
N GLU A 104 10.01 -14.46 -12.33
CA GLU A 104 11.32 -14.72 -11.72
C GLU A 104 11.41 -13.97 -10.37
N GLY A 105 11.02 -14.61 -9.27
CA GLY A 105 10.99 -14.00 -7.93
C GLY A 105 9.81 -14.38 -7.04
N SER A 106 8.83 -15.13 -7.53
CA SER A 106 7.72 -15.63 -6.69
C SER A 106 8.17 -16.83 -5.84
N SER A 107 8.86 -16.56 -4.73
CA SER A 107 9.31 -17.60 -3.80
C SER A 107 8.16 -18.07 -2.90
N VAL A 108 7.89 -19.37 -2.94
CA VAL A 108 6.97 -20.03 -2.00
C VAL A 108 7.78 -20.57 -0.84
N TYR A 109 7.37 -20.24 0.38
CA TYR A 109 8.03 -20.69 1.59
C TYR A 109 7.24 -21.83 2.24
N ILE A 110 7.94 -22.85 2.69
CA ILE A 110 7.36 -24.02 3.37
C ILE A 110 7.86 -24.05 4.82
N GLU A 111 6.94 -24.19 5.75
CA GLU A 111 7.22 -24.46 7.16
C GLU A 111 6.50 -25.73 7.60
N ARG A 112 7.17 -26.60 8.36
CA ARG A 112 6.54 -27.77 8.97
C ARG A 112 5.96 -27.41 10.34
N LYS A 113 4.69 -27.74 10.53
CA LYS A 113 4.00 -27.62 11.82
C LYS A 113 4.54 -28.65 12.81
N ALA A 114 4.51 -28.29 14.09
CA ALA A 114 4.83 -29.21 15.17
C ALA A 114 3.72 -30.25 15.44
N GLU A 115 2.47 -29.90 15.12
CA GLU A 115 1.31 -30.76 15.33
C GLU A 115 0.75 -31.22 13.97
N ASP A 116 0.32 -32.48 13.91
CA ASP A 116 -0.45 -33.00 12.79
C ASP A 116 -1.94 -32.76 13.01
N ASP A 117 -2.44 -31.68 12.39
CA ASP A 117 -3.85 -31.31 12.36
C ASP A 117 -4.55 -31.75 11.07
N GLN A 118 -3.87 -32.54 10.22
CA GLN A 118 -4.30 -32.95 8.88
C GLN A 118 -4.74 -31.77 7.99
N LYS A 119 -4.15 -30.59 8.22
CA LYS A 119 -4.46 -29.37 7.46
C LYS A 119 -3.19 -28.69 6.98
N MET A 120 -3.28 -28.16 5.78
CA MET A 120 -2.28 -27.26 5.22
C MET A 120 -2.82 -25.84 5.26
N ASP A 121 -2.07 -24.93 5.86
CA ASP A 121 -2.42 -23.50 5.89
C ASP A 121 -1.56 -22.75 4.90
N VAL A 122 -2.15 -21.80 4.19
CA VAL A 122 -1.47 -20.93 3.23
C VAL A 122 -1.71 -19.49 3.65
N LEU A 123 -0.63 -18.82 4.05
CA LEU A 123 -0.65 -17.44 4.52
C LEU A 123 0.03 -16.55 3.48
N ALA A 124 -0.64 -15.48 3.09
CA ALA A 124 -0.09 -14.44 2.24
C ALA A 124 0.28 -13.23 3.11
N TYR A 125 1.57 -12.91 3.18
CA TYR A 125 2.06 -11.72 3.85
C TYR A 125 2.50 -10.67 2.84
N GLY A 126 2.31 -9.40 3.16
CA GLY A 126 2.81 -8.32 2.34
C GLY A 126 2.57 -6.94 2.92
N SER A 127 3.24 -5.95 2.36
CA SER A 127 3.09 -4.54 2.66
C SER A 127 3.23 -3.73 1.37
N PHE A 128 2.16 -3.05 0.99
CA PHE A 128 2.12 -2.25 -0.22
C PHE A 128 1.77 -0.82 0.15
N SER A 129 2.70 0.10 -0.07
CA SER A 129 2.43 1.53 0.12
C SER A 129 2.97 2.40 -0.99
N ILE A 130 2.21 3.45 -1.29
CA ILE A 130 2.53 4.46 -2.30
C ILE A 130 2.39 5.84 -1.65
N ALA A 131 3.48 6.61 -1.58
CA ALA A 131 3.57 7.87 -0.83
C ALA A 131 3.02 7.77 0.60
N LYS A 132 3.35 6.67 1.30
CA LYS A 132 2.86 6.32 2.65
C LYS A 132 1.35 6.04 2.75
N LEU A 133 0.66 5.96 1.62
CA LEU A 133 -0.69 5.41 1.57
C LEU A 133 -0.58 3.90 1.53
N ASP A 134 -1.19 3.21 2.50
CA ASP A 134 -1.37 1.77 2.42
C ASP A 134 -2.38 1.43 1.32
N VAL A 135 -1.96 0.63 0.34
CA VAL A 135 -2.77 0.16 -0.78
C VAL A 135 -2.90 -1.36 -0.77
N SER A 136 -2.59 -2.02 0.34
CA SER A 136 -2.56 -3.49 0.44
C SER A 136 -3.92 -4.12 0.16
N GLU A 137 -5.02 -3.42 0.46
CA GLU A 137 -6.39 -3.87 0.16
C GLU A 137 -6.75 -3.78 -1.34
N ASP A 138 -6.08 -2.91 -2.10
CA ASP A 138 -6.31 -2.70 -3.52
C ASP A 138 -5.50 -3.68 -4.40
N ILE A 139 -4.58 -4.42 -3.79
CA ILE A 139 -3.74 -5.41 -4.47
C ILE A 139 -4.49 -6.72 -4.68
N VAL A 140 -4.41 -7.25 -5.91
CA VAL A 140 -4.88 -8.61 -6.19
C VAL A 140 -3.83 -9.59 -5.70
N LEU A 141 -4.17 -10.39 -4.70
CA LEU A 141 -3.30 -11.43 -4.16
C LEU A 141 -3.34 -12.70 -5.02
N PRO A 142 -2.29 -13.54 -4.98
CA PRO A 142 -2.31 -14.85 -5.63
C PRO A 142 -3.50 -15.69 -5.16
N ALA A 143 -4.20 -16.31 -6.11
CA ALA A 143 -5.28 -17.23 -5.78
C ALA A 143 -4.71 -18.62 -5.52
N VAL A 144 -5.12 -19.24 -4.43
CA VAL A 144 -4.64 -20.58 -4.02
C VAL A 144 -5.82 -21.52 -3.97
N GLN A 145 -5.68 -22.70 -4.61
CA GLN A 145 -6.71 -23.72 -4.64
C GLN A 145 -6.08 -25.10 -4.47
N LEU A 146 -6.65 -25.92 -3.59
CA LEU A 146 -6.30 -27.33 -3.46
C LEU A 146 -7.35 -28.18 -4.18
N LYS A 147 -6.93 -29.00 -5.14
CA LYS A 147 -7.79 -29.96 -5.83
C LYS A 147 -7.01 -31.21 -6.19
N ASP A 148 -7.57 -32.39 -5.89
CA ASP A 148 -6.97 -33.69 -6.23
C ASP A 148 -5.49 -33.77 -5.80
N GLU A 149 -5.22 -33.42 -4.53
CA GLU A 149 -3.87 -33.37 -3.92
C GLU A 149 -2.88 -32.41 -4.62
N THR A 150 -3.38 -31.54 -5.49
CA THR A 150 -2.58 -30.51 -6.18
C THR A 150 -2.96 -29.13 -5.66
N LEU A 151 -2.01 -28.45 -5.03
CA LEU A 151 -2.10 -27.04 -4.69
C LEU A 151 -1.68 -26.22 -5.91
N THR A 152 -2.62 -25.47 -6.46
CA THR A 152 -2.36 -24.56 -7.58
C THR A 152 -2.37 -23.12 -7.08
N ILE A 153 -1.25 -22.44 -7.34
CA ILE A 153 -1.04 -21.03 -7.06
C ILE A 153 -1.16 -20.26 -8.38
N VAL A 154 -2.11 -19.34 -8.46
CA VAL A 154 -2.36 -18.52 -9.64
C VAL A 154 -2.00 -17.08 -9.33
N TYR A 155 -0.87 -16.64 -9.90
CA TYR A 155 -0.43 -15.26 -9.81
C TYR A 155 -1.22 -14.38 -10.80
N PRO A 156 -1.56 -13.13 -10.43
CA PRO A 156 -2.09 -12.16 -11.38
C PRO A 156 -1.00 -11.74 -12.39
N GLU A 157 -1.33 -11.66 -13.68
CA GLU A 157 -0.34 -11.30 -14.72
C GLU A 157 0.19 -9.86 -14.59
N TYR A 158 -0.70 -8.87 -14.60
CA TYR A 158 -0.37 -7.46 -14.39
C TYR A 158 -1.55 -6.75 -13.72
N GLN A 159 -1.25 -5.88 -12.76
CA GLN A 159 -2.24 -5.04 -12.08
C GLN A 159 -1.90 -3.56 -12.25
N ASP A 160 -2.89 -2.77 -12.67
CA ASP A 160 -2.77 -1.33 -12.83
C ASP A 160 -3.44 -0.61 -11.66
N LEU A 161 -2.63 0.07 -10.83
CA LEU A 161 -3.13 0.95 -9.76
C LEU A 161 -3.14 2.40 -10.23
N LYS A 162 -4.31 3.04 -10.18
CA LYS A 162 -4.47 4.45 -10.52
C LYS A 162 -4.51 5.29 -9.25
N THR A 163 -3.41 5.96 -8.95
CA THR A 163 -3.29 6.89 -7.83
C THR A 163 -3.06 8.33 -8.30
N SER A 164 -3.46 9.30 -7.49
CA SER A 164 -3.19 10.72 -7.71
C SER A 164 -2.63 11.30 -6.41
N ILE A 165 -1.37 11.71 -6.45
CA ILE A 165 -0.63 12.14 -5.27
C ILE A 165 -0.27 13.62 -5.46
N VAL A 166 -0.59 14.43 -4.44
CA VAL A 166 -0.15 15.82 -4.38
C VAL A 166 1.06 15.89 -3.48
N MET A 167 2.23 16.10 -4.07
CA MET A 167 3.50 16.24 -3.36
C MET A 167 3.82 17.73 -3.12
N ASN A 168 4.67 17.99 -2.14
CA ASN A 168 5.16 19.36 -1.91
C ASN A 168 6.04 19.80 -3.10
N GLU A 169 6.03 21.10 -3.39
CA GLU A 169 6.93 21.65 -4.39
C GLU A 169 8.39 21.55 -3.92
N PHE A 170 9.30 21.23 -4.83
CA PHE A 170 10.74 21.04 -4.58
C PHE A 170 11.37 22.12 -3.68
N THR A 171 10.97 23.39 -3.83
CA THR A 171 11.46 24.50 -3.00
C THR A 171 11.11 24.33 -1.51
N ILE A 172 9.92 23.83 -1.19
CA ILE A 172 9.50 23.57 0.21
C ILE A 172 10.34 22.43 0.79
N GLU A 173 10.62 21.41 -0.01
CA GLU A 173 11.43 20.24 0.39
C GLU A 173 12.88 20.63 0.72
N GLN A 174 13.47 21.57 -0.03
CA GLN A 174 14.82 22.08 0.23
C GLN A 174 14.95 22.81 1.58
N PHE A 175 13.93 23.56 1.99
CA PHE A 175 13.94 24.27 3.28
C PHE A 175 13.56 23.37 4.45
N THR A 176 12.72 22.37 4.22
CA THR A 176 12.27 21.43 5.26
C THR A 176 13.19 20.24 5.44
N GLY A 177 14.17 20.04 4.53
CA GLY A 177 15.10 18.94 4.58
C GLY A 177 14.49 17.58 4.18
N ASN A 178 13.32 17.59 3.54
CA ASN A 178 12.68 16.37 3.05
C ASN A 178 13.35 15.92 1.74
N THR A 179 14.21 14.92 1.81
CA THR A 179 14.82 14.28 0.63
C THR A 179 14.08 13.00 0.28
N LYS A 180 13.02 13.04 -0.53
CA LYS A 180 12.21 11.83 -0.80
C LYS A 180 11.72 11.75 -2.24
N PHE A 181 12.44 10.97 -3.05
CA PHE A 181 11.92 10.48 -4.33
C PHE A 181 11.92 8.94 -4.40
N ASN A 182 12.85 8.27 -3.70
CA ASN A 182 12.96 6.80 -3.72
C ASN A 182 12.30 6.08 -2.54
N SER A 183 11.89 6.77 -1.48
CA SER A 183 11.33 6.12 -0.28
C SER A 183 9.81 6.09 -0.26
N GLU A 184 9.15 6.50 -1.33
CA GLU A 184 7.70 6.66 -1.36
C GLU A 184 6.97 5.46 -1.94
N PHE A 185 7.65 4.62 -2.72
CA PHE A 185 7.11 3.34 -3.16
C PHE A 185 7.73 2.24 -2.30
N GLN A 186 6.90 1.52 -1.56
CA GLN A 186 7.30 0.32 -0.84
C GLN A 186 6.40 -0.81 -1.27
N ILE A 187 7.01 -1.81 -1.90
CA ILE A 187 6.38 -3.05 -2.30
C ILE A 187 7.22 -4.14 -1.65
N ASP A 188 6.64 -4.84 -0.69
CA ASP A 188 7.28 -5.97 -0.01
C ASP A 188 6.28 -7.14 0.00
N GLY A 189 6.49 -8.13 -0.88
CA GLY A 189 5.57 -9.24 -1.12
C GLY A 189 4.72 -9.13 -2.41
N PRO A 190 3.71 -10.01 -2.59
CA PRO A 190 3.19 -10.93 -1.56
C PRO A 190 4.07 -12.18 -1.41
N ILE A 191 4.45 -12.48 -0.17
CA ILE A 191 5.15 -13.73 0.18
C ILE A 191 4.11 -14.77 0.58
N LEU A 192 4.19 -15.97 -0.01
CA LEU A 192 3.35 -17.11 0.35
C LEU A 192 4.11 -18.02 1.30
N LEU A 193 3.56 -18.21 2.50
CA LEU A 193 4.02 -19.17 3.50
C LEU A 193 3.01 -20.32 3.58
N ILE A 194 3.44 -21.52 3.25
CA ILE A 194 2.65 -22.75 3.34
C ILE A 194 3.11 -23.52 4.57
N ARG A 195 2.19 -23.73 5.50
CA ARG A 195 2.42 -24.50 6.73
C ARG A 195 1.83 -25.88 6.56
N ILE A 196 2.67 -26.90 6.62
CA ILE A 196 2.28 -28.29 6.35
C ILE A 196 2.40 -29.16 7.61
N PRO A 197 1.61 -30.24 7.74
CA PRO A 197 1.83 -31.26 8.76
C PRO A 197 3.24 -31.86 8.70
N PRO A 198 3.78 -32.38 9.82
CA PRO A 198 5.16 -32.84 9.90
C PRO A 198 5.51 -33.92 8.89
N ASP A 199 4.60 -34.86 8.64
CA ASP A 199 4.82 -36.03 7.78
C ASP A 199 4.36 -35.83 6.32
N LEU A 200 3.83 -34.66 5.96
CA LEU A 200 3.36 -34.40 4.59
C LEU A 200 4.54 -34.24 3.63
N GLU A 201 4.55 -35.02 2.54
CA GLU A 201 5.51 -34.86 1.46
C GLU A 201 5.03 -33.79 0.46
N ILE A 202 5.95 -32.90 0.05
CA ILE A 202 5.67 -31.84 -0.93
C ILE A 202 6.52 -32.08 -2.18
N GLU A 203 5.85 -32.12 -3.33
CA GLU A 203 6.49 -32.14 -4.66
C GLU A 203 6.22 -30.80 -5.37
N ALA A 204 7.24 -30.13 -5.88
CA ALA A 204 7.08 -28.98 -6.75
C ALA A 204 7.24 -29.35 -8.23
N ASP A 205 6.55 -28.63 -9.10
CA ASP A 205 6.86 -28.65 -10.53
C ASP A 205 8.19 -27.92 -10.84
N SER A 206 8.67 -28.04 -12.07
CA SER A 206 9.94 -27.43 -12.52
C SER A 206 9.92 -25.90 -12.54
N THR A 207 8.77 -25.28 -12.30
CA THR A 207 8.55 -23.83 -12.39
C THR A 207 8.33 -23.19 -11.02
N THR A 208 8.26 -23.97 -9.95
CA THR A 208 8.00 -23.50 -8.59
C THR A 208 9.22 -23.72 -7.71
N GLU A 209 9.83 -22.65 -7.23
CA GLU A 209 10.93 -22.71 -6.27
C GLU A 209 10.38 -22.73 -4.84
N LEU A 210 10.66 -23.81 -4.11
CA LEU A 210 10.28 -23.98 -2.71
C LEU A 210 11.44 -23.65 -1.80
N ASN A 211 11.21 -22.76 -0.84
CA ASN A 211 12.18 -22.37 0.18
C ASN A 211 11.71 -22.90 1.54
N TYR A 212 12.49 -23.77 2.17
CA TYR A 212 12.14 -24.30 3.48
C TYR A 212 12.66 -23.38 4.59
N ILE A 213 11.79 -23.07 5.56
CA ILE A 213 12.13 -22.31 6.77
C ILE A 213 12.28 -23.33 7.90
N ASP A 214 13.41 -23.26 8.60
CA ASP A 214 13.92 -24.22 9.61
C ASP A 214 14.32 -25.61 9.08
N GLU A 215 15.63 -25.78 8.85
CA GLU A 215 16.35 -27.06 9.06
C GLU A 215 17.09 -27.04 10.40
#